data_AF-A0A3D3L470-F1
#
_entry.id   AF-A0A3D3L470-F1
#
_cell.length_a   1.000
_cell.length_b   1.000
_cell.length_c   1.000
_cell.angle_alpha   90.00
_cell.angle_beta   90.00
_cell.angle_gamma   90.00
#
_symmetry.space_group_name_H-M   'P 1'
#
loop_
_entity.id
_entity.type
_entity.pdbx_description
1 polymer ?
#
loop_
_entity_poly.entity_id
_entity_poly.type
_entity_poly.pdbx_seq_one_letter_code
_entity_poly.pdbx_strand_id
1 'polypeptide(L)'
;MMELSLQLVNEGNPNSVSDVGVAGEVGMAAIRGACLNILINLPEVESDDRFVKDMNTKMDALIPKAEKLQKQILKETINKINS
;
A
#
# COMPACT_ATOMS: atom_id res chain seq x y z
N MET A 1 1.46 3.26 7.61
CA MET A 1 0.31 2.38 7.86
C MET A 1 0.68 0.92 7.57
N MET A 2 0.81 0.47 6.33
CA MET A 2 1.07 -0.95 6.02
C MET A 2 2.38 -1.49 6.64
N GLU A 3 3.46 -0.71 6.70
CA GLU A 3 4.71 -1.16 7.35
C GLU A 3 4.49 -1.44 8.85
N LEU A 4 3.71 -0.61 9.53
CA LEU A 4 3.29 -0.83 10.91
C LEU A 4 2.33 -2.02 11.02
N SER A 5 1.40 -2.17 10.07
CA SER A 5 0.52 -3.35 10.02
C SER A 5 1.36 -4.63 10.00
N LEU A 6 2.39 -4.71 9.16
CA LEU A 6 3.27 -5.88 9.11
C LEU A 6 3.94 -6.18 10.47
N GLN A 7 4.42 -5.16 11.18
CA GLN A 7 4.98 -5.34 12.53
C GLN A 7 3.92 -5.87 13.52
N LEU A 8 2.72 -5.29 13.47
CA LEU A 8 1.63 -5.64 14.38
C LEU A 8 1.05 -7.04 14.14
N VAL A 9 1.24 -7.67 12.97
CA VAL A 9 0.80 -9.06 12.76
C VAL A 9 1.44 -10.01 13.78
N ASN A 10 2.71 -9.76 14.13
CA ASN A 10 3.47 -10.65 15.01
C ASN A 10 3.54 -10.15 16.45
N GLU A 11 3.53 -8.83 16.67
CA GLU A 11 3.73 -8.20 17.98
C GLU A 11 2.42 -7.68 18.61
N GLY A 12 1.35 -7.54 17.83
CA GLY A 12 0.08 -6.98 18.27
C GLY A 12 -0.80 -7.98 19.05
N ASN A 13 -1.96 -7.49 19.50
CA ASN A 13 -2.97 -8.34 20.14
C ASN A 13 -3.47 -9.40 19.14
N PRO A 14 -3.28 -10.71 19.40
CA PRO A 14 -3.72 -11.76 18.49
C PRO A 14 -5.24 -11.73 18.23
N ASN A 15 -6.03 -11.29 19.22
CA ASN A 15 -7.49 -11.17 19.10
C ASN A 15 -7.93 -10.05 18.13
N SER A 16 -7.01 -9.19 17.71
CA SER A 16 -7.25 -8.08 16.78
C SER A 16 -6.44 -8.20 15.49
N VAL A 17 -5.90 -9.39 15.18
CA VAL A 17 -5.05 -9.59 13.98
C VAL A 17 -5.83 -9.39 12.68
N SER A 18 -7.15 -9.57 12.68
CA SER A 18 -8.01 -9.23 11.53
C SER A 18 -7.94 -7.75 11.18
N ASP A 19 -7.89 -6.86 12.16
CA ASP A 19 -7.82 -5.40 11.96
C ASP A 19 -6.51 -5.02 11.26
N VAL A 20 -5.43 -5.76 11.53
CA VAL A 20 -4.14 -5.61 10.86
C VAL A 20 -4.24 -5.99 9.38
N GLY A 21 -4.91 -7.09 9.07
CA GLY A 21 -5.19 -7.50 7.69
C GLY A 21 -6.03 -6.47 6.94
N VAL A 22 -7.10 -5.97 7.57
CA VAL A 22 -7.95 -4.90 7.03
C VAL A 22 -7.12 -3.63 6.77
N ALA A 23 -6.24 -3.23 7.69
CA ALA A 23 -5.36 -2.08 7.49
C ALA A 23 -4.42 -2.27 6.28
N GLY A 24 -3.93 -3.49 6.04
CA GLY A 24 -3.17 -3.83 4.84
C GLY A 24 -3.95 -3.56 3.55
N GLU A 25 -5.20 -4.03 3.48
CA GLU A 25 -6.09 -3.83 2.32
C GLU A 25 -6.45 -2.36 2.10
N VAL A 26 -6.83 -1.65 3.17
CA VAL A 26 -7.16 -0.22 3.10
C VAL A 26 -5.95 0.58 2.65
N GLY A 27 -4.75 0.27 3.14
CA GLY A 27 -3.51 0.90 2.71
C GLY A 27 -3.24 0.70 1.21
N MET A 28 -3.46 -0.51 0.69
CA MET A 28 -3.28 -0.81 -0.72
C MET A 28 -4.30 -0.07 -1.60
N ALA A 29 -5.57 -0.05 -1.18
CA ALA A 29 -6.62 0.70 -1.86
C ALA A 29 -6.32 2.20 -1.90
N ALA A 30 -5.84 2.77 -0.78
CA ALA A 30 -5.45 4.17 -0.71
C ALA A 30 -4.31 4.53 -1.68
N ILE A 31 -3.29 3.67 -1.80
CA ILE A 31 -2.18 3.89 -2.75
C ILE A 31 -2.67 3.86 -4.20
N ARG A 32 -3.46 2.85 -4.57
CA ARG A 32 -4.03 2.77 -5.93
C ARG A 32 -4.92 3.97 -6.23
N GLY A 33 -5.77 4.37 -5.28
CA GLY A 33 -6.61 5.57 -5.41
C GLY A 33 -5.79 6.84 -5.61
N ALA A 34 -4.71 7.02 -4.85
CA ALA A 34 -3.80 8.15 -5.02
C ALA A 34 -3.13 8.16 -6.41
N CYS A 35 -2.66 7.00 -6.89
CA CYS A 35 -2.09 6.89 -8.23
C CYS A 35 -3.10 7.24 -9.33
N LEU A 36 -4.36 6.82 -9.22
CA LEU A 36 -5.41 7.19 -10.18
C LEU A 36 -5.62 8.71 -10.20
N ASN A 37 -5.68 9.35 -9.03
CA ASN A 37 -5.81 10.80 -8.94
C ASN A 37 -4.59 11.54 -9.52
N ILE A 38 -3.38 11.01 -9.35
CA ILE A 38 -2.19 11.57 -9.99
C ILE A 38 -2.32 11.44 -11.51
N LEU A 39 -2.63 10.25 -12.03
CA LEU A 39 -2.70 9.97 -13.46
C LEU A 39 -3.68 10.89 -14.21
N ILE A 40 -4.84 11.22 -13.62
CA ILE A 40 -5.80 12.11 -14.27
C ILE A 40 -5.37 13.57 -14.28
N ASN A 41 -4.60 14.02 -13.29
CA ASN A 41 -4.17 15.42 -13.16
C ASN A 41 -2.78 15.66 -13.77
N LEU A 42 -1.98 14.61 -14.00
CA LEU A 42 -0.62 14.72 -14.53
C LEU A 42 -0.54 15.42 -15.90
N PRO A 43 -1.49 15.23 -16.84
CA PRO A 43 -1.49 15.98 -18.10
C PRO A 43 -1.64 17.49 -17.94
N GLU A 44 -2.30 17.98 -16.87
CA GLU A 44 -2.47 19.43 -16.63
C GLU A 44 -1.14 20.15 -16.35
N VAL A 45 -0.11 19.40 -15.97
CA VAL A 45 1.23 19.90 -15.66
C VAL A 45 2.29 19.36 -16.64
N GLU A 46 1.87 18.92 -17.83
CA GLU A 46 2.76 18.29 -18.82
C GLU A 46 3.95 19.14 -19.26
N SER A 47 3.83 20.47 -19.16
CA SER A 47 4.94 21.40 -19.46
C SER A 47 6.14 21.28 -18.52
N ASP A 48 6.00 20.63 -17.35
CA ASP A 48 7.11 20.29 -16.45
C ASP A 48 7.49 18.80 -16.59
N ASP A 49 8.25 18.49 -17.64
CA ASP A 49 8.73 17.13 -17.94
C ASP A 49 9.44 16.47 -16.76
N ARG A 50 10.17 17.25 -15.95
CA ARG A 50 10.92 16.72 -14.80
C ARG A 50 9.96 16.24 -13.73
N PHE A 51 8.93 17.04 -13.42
CA PHE A 51 7.90 16.66 -12.47
C PHE A 51 7.10 15.44 -12.94
N VAL A 52 6.67 15.44 -14.21
CA VAL A 52 5.92 14.32 -14.81
C VAL A 52 6.72 13.01 -14.73
N LYS A 53 8.00 13.05 -15.12
CA LYS A 53 8.88 11.88 -15.06
C LYS A 53 9.11 11.39 -13.63
N ASP A 54 9.31 12.30 -12.68
CA ASP A 54 9.49 11.96 -11.26
C ASP A 54 8.23 11.29 -10.69
N MET A 55 7.04 11.82 -10.99
CA MET A 55 5.78 11.23 -10.54
C MET A 55 5.55 9.83 -11.12
N ASN A 56 5.76 9.65 -12.42
CA ASN A 56 5.65 8.32 -13.04
C ASN A 56 6.62 7.32 -12.41
N THR A 57 7.89 7.71 -12.26
CA THR A 57 8.91 6.85 -11.61
C THR A 57 8.53 6.47 -10.19
N LYS A 58 8.00 7.43 -9.40
CA LYS A 58 7.54 7.18 -8.04
C LYS A 58 6.34 6.22 -8.01
N MET A 59 5.37 6.38 -8.90
CA MET A 59 4.22 5.47 -8.99
C MET A 59 4.65 4.05 -9.38
N ASP A 60 5.53 3.92 -10.39
CA ASP A 60 6.07 2.64 -10.86
C ASP A 60 6.84 1.89 -9.76
N ALA A 61 7.50 2.61 -8.85
CA ALA A 61 8.17 2.01 -7.70
C ALA A 61 7.21 1.73 -6.52
N LEU A 62 6.22 2.60 -6.29
CA LEU A 62 5.34 2.55 -5.13
C LEU A 62 4.35 1.39 -5.22
N ILE A 63 3.72 1.17 -6.39
CA ILE A 63 2.69 0.15 -6.56
C ILE A 63 3.24 -1.26 -6.27
N PRO A 64 4.35 -1.72 -6.88
CA PRO A 64 4.89 -3.06 -6.59
C PRO A 64 5.35 -3.23 -5.13
N LYS A 65 5.92 -2.17 -4.53
CA LYS A 65 6.30 -2.18 -3.10
C LYS A 65 5.06 -2.39 -2.22
N ALA A 66 3.99 -1.64 -2.50
CA ALA A 66 2.73 -1.72 -1.78
C ALA A 66 2.08 -3.11 -1.91
N GLU A 67 2.03 -3.65 -3.14
CA GLU A 67 1.48 -4.99 -3.40
C GLU A 67 2.25 -6.09 -2.68
N LYS A 68 3.58 -6.02 -2.68
CA LYS A 68 4.41 -6.97 -1.96
C LYS A 68 4.10 -6.94 -0.46
N LEU A 69 3.98 -5.73 0.09
CA LEU A 69 3.74 -5.53 1.51
C LEU A 69 2.32 -5.98 1.92
N GLN A 70 1.30 -5.62 1.15
CA GLN A 70 -0.09 -6.06 1.39
C GLN A 70 -0.21 -7.58 1.31
N LYS A 71 0.40 -8.24 0.31
CA LYS A 71 0.41 -9.70 0.20
C LYS A 71 1.06 -10.37 1.42
N GLN A 72 2.15 -9.79 1.92
CA GLN A 72 2.83 -10.30 3.10
C GLN A 72 1.95 -10.16 4.35
N ILE A 73 1.36 -8.98 4.57
CA ILE A 73 0.44 -8.73 5.69
C ILE A 73 -0.72 -9.72 5.65
N LEU A 74 -1.39 -9.86 4.50
CA LEU A 74 -2.53 -10.75 4.35
C LEU A 74 -2.15 -12.22 4.65
N LYS A 75 -1.01 -12.67 4.11
CA LYS A 75 -0.52 -14.03 4.35
C LYS A 75 -0.26 -14.27 5.84
N GLU A 76 0.47 -13.37 6.51
CA GLU A 76 0.80 -13.52 7.92
C GLU A 76 -0.45 -13.43 8.80
N THR A 77 -1.38 -12.53 8.49
CA THR A 77 -2.68 -12.42 9.18
C THR A 77 -3.48 -13.72 9.07
N ILE A 78 -3.63 -14.30 7.87
CA ILE A 78 -4.36 -15.57 7.68
C ILE A 78 -3.68 -16.70 8.45
N ASN A 79 -2.34 -16.78 8.42
CA ASN A 79 -1.61 -17.78 9.19
C ASN A 79 -1.88 -17.65 10.69
N LYS A 80 -1.95 -16.42 11.21
CA LYS A 80 -2.21 -16.14 12.62
C LYS A 80 -3.66 -16.39 13.04
N ILE A 81 -4.62 -16.20 12.14
CA ILE A 81 -6.03 -16.55 12.38
C ILE A 81 -6.21 -18.06 12.49
N ASN A 82 -5.46 -18.83 11.72
CA ASN A 82 -5.56 -20.29 11.67
C ASN A 82 -4.64 -21.02 12.67
N SER A 83 -3.84 -20.29 13.46
CA SER A 83 -2.94 -20.84 14.48
C SER A 83 -3.60 -20.93 15.85
#